data_AF-A0A3A1QYC0-F1
#
_entry.id   AF-A0A3A1QYC0-F1
#
_cell.length_a   1.000
_cell.length_b   1.000
_cell.length_c   1.000
_cell.angle_alpha   90.00
_cell.angle_beta   90.00
_cell.angle_gamma   90.00
#
_symmetry.space_group_name_H-M   'P 1'
#
loop_
_entity.id
_entity.type
_entity.pdbx_description
1 polymer ?
#
loop_
_entity_poly.entity_id
_entity_poly.type
_entity_poly.pdbx_seq_one_letter_code
_entity_poly.pdbx_strand_id
1 'polypeptide(L)'
;MNSINIQFSNISVSSLSSNSGIFTGENTQRNWQVNRKSNSGLGRIAGYQNAAINIVNIVNDNDFVDSDFTQYQQSNNQPVIQS
;
A
#
# COMPACT_ATOMS: atom_id res chain seq x y z
N MET A 1 -7.52 0.83 -39.79
CA MET A 1 -7.35 0.86 -38.33
C MET A 1 -6.69 2.19 -37.99
N ASN A 2 -7.31 3.01 -37.15
CA ASN A 2 -6.66 4.24 -36.68
C ASN A 2 -5.56 3.86 -35.70
N SER A 3 -4.33 4.26 -35.99
CA SER A 3 -3.20 4.09 -35.08
C SER A 3 -3.41 5.00 -33.87
N ILE A 4 -3.57 4.40 -32.69
CA ILE A 4 -3.52 5.15 -31.43
C ILE A 4 -2.07 5.56 -31.22
N ASN A 5 -1.81 6.86 -31.25
CA ASN A 5 -0.49 7.44 -31.01
C ASN A 5 -0.55 8.26 -29.72
N ILE A 6 0.10 7.76 -28.67
CA ILE A 6 0.19 8.43 -27.37
C ILE A 6 1.63 8.90 -27.21
N GLN A 7 1.83 10.21 -27.18
CA GLN A 7 3.15 10.83 -27.01
C GLN A 7 3.13 11.73 -25.80
N PHE A 8 4.09 11.53 -24.90
CA PHE A 8 4.33 12.40 -23.76
C PHE A 8 5.70 13.05 -23.94
N SER A 9 5.79 14.37 -23.80
CA SER A 9 7.09 15.04 -23.72
C SER A 9 7.79 14.70 -22.39
N ASN A 10 7.04 14.50 -21.31
CA ASN A 10 7.55 14.05 -20.03
C ASN A 10 6.43 13.48 -19.15
N ILE A 11 6.76 12.47 -18.33
CA ILE A 11 5.98 12.07 -17.16
C ILE A 11 6.93 12.15 -15.97
N SER A 12 6.81 13.21 -15.16
CA SER A 12 7.63 13.40 -13.96
C SER A 12 6.83 13.01 -12.74
N VAL A 13 7.34 12.02 -11.99
CA VAL A 13 6.76 11.60 -10.73
C VAL A 13 7.81 11.72 -9.64
N SER A 14 7.59 12.66 -8.73
CA SER A 14 8.50 12.98 -7.63
C SER A 14 8.44 11.97 -6.49
N SER A 15 7.29 11.32 -6.31
CA SER A 15 7.12 10.26 -5.32
C SER A 15 5.87 9.44 -5.59
N LEU A 16 5.97 8.15 -5.29
CA LEU A 16 4.86 7.22 -5.21
C LEU A 16 4.89 6.57 -3.81
N SER A 17 3.72 6.28 -3.24
CA SER A 17 3.60 5.59 -1.95
C SER A 17 3.02 4.18 -2.14
N SER A 18 2.86 3.45 -1.05
CA SER A 18 2.25 2.12 -1.07
C SER A 18 0.94 2.10 -1.87
N ASN A 19 0.71 1.03 -2.62
CA ASN A 19 -0.50 0.84 -3.42
C ASN A 19 -0.70 1.89 -4.53
N SER A 20 0.31 2.12 -5.35
CA SER A 20 0.26 3.12 -6.43
C SER A 20 0.81 2.58 -7.76
N GLY A 21 0.47 3.27 -8.85
CA GLY A 21 0.93 2.96 -10.19
C GLY A 21 0.64 4.10 -11.15
N ILE A 22 1.38 4.14 -12.26
CA ILE A 22 1.19 5.09 -13.36
C ILE A 22 0.84 4.25 -14.58
N PHE A 23 -0.31 4.52 -15.20
CA PHE A 23 -0.81 3.71 -16.31
C PHE A 23 -1.15 4.61 -17.50
N THR A 24 -0.71 4.21 -18.71
CA THR A 24 -0.93 4.95 -19.96
C THR A 24 -1.33 3.99 -21.07
N GLY A 25 -2.21 4.43 -21.98
CA GLY A 25 -2.80 3.57 -23.01
C GLY A 25 -4.01 2.79 -22.51
N GLU A 26 -4.37 1.73 -23.22
CA GLU A 26 -5.45 0.82 -22.79
C GLU A 26 -4.96 -0.05 -21.63
N ASN A 27 -5.64 0.03 -20.48
CA ASN A 27 -5.23 -0.63 -19.26
C ASN A 27 -6.42 -1.20 -18.50
N THR A 28 -6.19 -2.26 -17.73
CA THR A 28 -7.21 -2.83 -16.84
C THR A 28 -6.54 -3.45 -15.62
N GLN A 29 -6.77 -2.87 -14.44
CA GLN A 29 -6.27 -3.38 -13.16
C GLN A 29 -7.40 -4.12 -12.45
N ARG A 30 -7.42 -5.45 -12.54
CA ARG A 30 -8.39 -6.30 -11.83
C ARG A 30 -7.76 -6.88 -10.57
N ASN A 31 -8.59 -7.12 -9.56
CA ASN A 31 -8.19 -7.75 -8.29
C ASN A 31 -7.06 -7.01 -7.56
N TRP A 32 -7.01 -5.69 -7.69
CA TRP A 32 -6.02 -4.86 -7.02
C TRP A 32 -6.39 -4.74 -5.54
N GLN A 33 -5.59 -5.33 -4.66
CA GLN A 33 -5.81 -5.29 -3.21
C GLN A 33 -4.48 -5.13 -2.48
N VAL A 34 -4.45 -4.23 -1.49
CA VAL A 34 -3.36 -4.11 -0.53
C VAL A 34 -3.95 -4.07 0.86
N ASN A 35 -3.41 -4.93 1.71
CA ASN A 35 -3.76 -5.07 3.10
C ASN A 35 -2.55 -4.68 3.93
N ARG A 36 -2.72 -3.76 4.88
CA ARG A 36 -1.60 -3.27 5.69
C ARG A 36 -2.07 -2.96 7.10
N LYS A 37 -1.47 -3.66 8.07
CA LYS A 37 -1.39 -3.20 9.46
C LYS A 37 -0.10 -2.42 9.64
N SER A 38 -0.11 -1.38 10.47
CA SER A 38 1.10 -0.61 10.76
C SER A 38 0.98 0.00 12.15
N ASN A 39 1.81 -0.51 13.07
CA ASN A 39 1.91 0.04 14.41
C ASN A 39 3.28 0.65 14.59
N SER A 40 3.35 1.91 14.97
CA SER A 40 4.61 2.59 15.20
C SER A 40 4.54 3.38 16.49
N GLY A 41 5.48 3.14 17.40
CA GLY A 41 5.57 3.88 18.66
C GLY A 41 5.90 5.35 18.42
N LEU A 42 7.11 5.62 17.89
CA LEU A 42 7.55 6.97 17.56
C LEU A 42 7.22 7.40 16.13
N GLY A 43 7.01 6.45 15.23
CA GLY A 43 6.86 6.74 13.80
C GLY A 43 8.14 7.30 13.18
N ARG A 44 7.98 8.22 12.22
CA ARG A 44 9.09 8.78 11.44
C ARG A 44 9.45 10.18 11.91
N ILE A 45 10.73 10.41 12.21
CA ILE A 45 11.34 11.73 12.39
C ILE A 45 12.21 11.99 11.16
N ALA A 46 11.91 13.05 10.40
CA ALA A 46 12.64 13.38 9.18
C ALA A 46 12.66 14.90 8.93
N GLY A 47 13.69 15.40 8.25
CA GLY A 47 13.97 16.84 8.08
C GLY A 47 15.25 17.27 8.80
N TYR A 48 15.54 18.57 8.78
CA TYR A 48 16.77 19.11 9.37
C TYR A 48 16.52 19.57 10.83
N GLN A 49 17.52 19.44 11.71
CA GLN A 49 17.46 19.83 13.12
C GLN A 49 16.33 19.19 13.95
N ASN A 50 16.08 17.89 13.73
CA ASN A 50 15.16 17.15 14.58
C ASN A 50 15.85 16.65 15.86
N ALA A 51 15.16 16.76 16.99
CA ALA A 51 15.56 16.14 18.25
C ALA A 51 14.35 15.44 18.90
N ALA A 52 14.55 14.21 19.35
CA ALA A 52 13.60 13.47 20.17
C ALA A 52 14.33 12.98 21.42
N ILE A 53 13.96 13.50 22.57
CA ILE A 53 14.67 13.29 23.84
C ILE A 53 13.67 12.79 24.88
N ASN A 54 14.08 11.84 25.71
CA ASN A 54 13.26 11.22 26.77
C ASN A 54 11.95 10.58 26.28
N ILE A 55 11.96 10.00 25.09
CA ILE A 55 10.77 9.35 24.53
C ILE A 55 10.71 7.88 24.99
N VAL A 56 9.59 7.51 25.60
CA VAL A 56 9.20 6.11 25.85
C VAL A 56 7.96 5.83 25.02
N ASN A 57 8.00 4.80 24.17
CA ASN A 57 6.85 4.37 23.39
C ASN A 57 6.48 2.94 23.78
N ILE A 58 5.20 2.71 24.03
CA ILE A 58 4.64 1.37 24.22
C ILE A 58 3.61 1.18 23.12
N VAL A 59 3.88 0.21 22.26
CA VAL A 59 2.90 -0.26 21.26
C VAL A 59 2.36 -1.55 21.81
N ASN A 60 1.12 -1.52 22.27
CA ASN A 60 0.41 -2.71 22.70
C ASN A 60 -0.72 -2.98 21.72
N ASP A 61 -0.66 -4.15 21.11
CA ASP A 61 -1.61 -4.62 20.13
C ASP A 61 -2.10 -5.97 20.62
N ASN A 62 -3.11 -5.92 21.48
CA ASN A 62 -3.56 -7.05 22.27
C ASN A 62 -4.81 -7.67 21.65
N ASP A 63 -4.73 -7.98 20.35
CA ASP A 63 -5.73 -8.75 19.64
C ASP A 63 -5.35 -10.25 19.61
N PHE A 64 -6.36 -11.13 19.52
CA PHE A 64 -6.16 -12.57 19.38
C PHE A 64 -5.77 -12.95 17.93
N VAL A 65 -6.13 -12.08 16.97
CA VAL A 65 -5.78 -12.17 15.55
C VAL A 65 -5.38 -10.78 15.08
N ASP A 66 -4.13 -10.65 14.61
CA ASP A 66 -3.43 -9.40 14.31
C ASP A 66 -4.09 -8.60 13.17
N SER A 67 -4.60 -9.24 12.12
CA SER A 67 -5.41 -8.60 11.09
C SER A 67 -6.06 -9.67 10.23
N ASP A 68 -7.40 -9.70 10.21
CA ASP A 68 -8.11 -10.56 9.27
C ASP A 68 -8.19 -9.86 7.90
N PHE A 69 -7.45 -10.39 6.94
CA PHE A 69 -7.40 -9.86 5.59
C PHE A 69 -8.16 -10.79 4.65
N THR A 70 -9.43 -10.51 4.44
CA THR A 70 -10.22 -11.24 3.44
C THR A 70 -9.78 -10.85 2.03
N GLN A 71 -9.38 -11.83 1.22
CA GLN A 71 -9.12 -11.62 -0.21
C GLN A 71 -10.43 -11.52 -0.99
N TYR A 72 -10.45 -10.73 -2.07
CA TYR A 72 -11.51 -10.88 -3.08
C TYR A 72 -11.38 -12.23 -3.78
N GLN A 73 -12.29 -13.16 -3.48
CA GLN A 73 -12.39 -14.46 -4.14
C GLN A 73 -13.26 -14.35 -5.40
N GLN A 74 -12.70 -14.66 -6.57
CA GLN A 74 -13.53 -14.99 -7.74
C GLN A 74 -14.01 -16.44 -7.59
N SER A 75 -15.29 -16.64 -7.20
CA SER A 75 -16.20 -17.80 -7.36
C SER A 75 -15.71 -19.26 -7.28
N ASN A 76 -14.43 -19.56 -7.08
CA ASN A 76 -13.93 -20.92 -7.02
C ASN A 76 -13.69 -21.26 -5.56
N ASN A 77 -14.69 -21.90 -4.93
CA ASN A 77 -14.70 -22.48 -3.58
C ASN A 77 -13.37 -23.15 -3.21
N GLN A 78 -12.38 -22.37 -2.79
CA GLN A 78 -11.17 -22.86 -2.16
C GLN A 78 -11.28 -22.52 -0.67
N PRO A 79 -11.23 -23.51 0.24
CA PRO A 79 -11.24 -23.23 1.65
C PRO A 79 -9.96 -22.48 2.01
N VAL A 80 -10.10 -21.22 2.40
CA VAL A 80 -9.03 -20.49 3.09
C VAL A 80 -9.13 -20.87 4.55
N ILE A 81 -8.38 -21.91 4.92
CA ILE A 81 -7.91 -22.03 6.30
C ILE A 81 -6.77 -21.03 6.41
N GLN A 82 -6.92 -20.02 7.26
CA GLN A 82 -5.81 -19.16 7.65
C GLN A 82 -5.85 -18.99 9.17
N SER A 83 -4.70 -19.32 9.78
CA SER A 83 -4.36 -19.14 11.19
C SER A 83 -4.11 -17.67 11.52
#